data_AF-A0AAW5KDD0-F1
#
_entry.id   AF-A0AAW5KDD0-F1
#
_cell.length_a   1.000
_cell.length_b   1.000
_cell.length_c   1.000
_cell.angle_alpha   90.00
_cell.angle_beta   90.00
_cell.angle_gamma   90.00
#
_symmetry.space_group_name_H-M   'P 1'
#
loop_
_entity.id
_entity.type
_entity.pdbx_description
1 polymer ?
#
loop_
_entity_poly.entity_id
_entity_poly.type
_entity_poly.pdbx_seq_one_letter_code
_entity_poly.pdbx_strand_id
1 'polypeptide(L)' 'SEELNLAMLKHINAAYFVTKESGGAGGFEEKKKAAQKAGAELIVIARPKEEGKSLQEVKKLMEEFLAKENLL' A
#
# COMPACT_ATOMS: atom_id res chain seq x y z
N SER A 1 -10.28 1.68 -7.86
CA SER A 1 -10.89 1.22 -6.59
C SER A 1 -11.75 2.31 -5.92
N GLU A 2 -11.57 3.59 -6.24
CA GLU A 2 -12.31 4.69 -5.62
C GLU A 2 -13.84 4.52 -5.70
N GLU A 3 -14.39 4.27 -6.90
CA GLU A 3 -15.83 4.17 -7.11
C GLU A 3 -16.47 3.04 -6.31
N LEU A 4 -15.83 1.86 -6.28
CA LEU A 4 -16.31 0.72 -5.51
C LEU A 4 -16.31 1.03 -4.00
N ASN A 5 -15.21 1.61 -3.48
CA ASN A 5 -15.13 1.99 -2.07
C ASN A 5 -16.20 3.04 -1.72
N LEU A 6 -16.40 4.05 -2.58
CA LEU A 6 -17.41 5.08 -2.39
C LEU A 6 -18.82 4.48 -2.35
N ALA A 7 -19.13 3.58 -3.29
CA ALA A 7 -20.41 2.89 -3.34
C ALA A 7 -20.65 2.07 -2.06
N MET A 8 -19.64 1.32 -1.59
CA MET A 8 -19.72 0.53 -0.36
C MET A 8 -19.96 1.42 0.87
N LEU A 9 -19.18 2.51 1.03
CA LEU A 9 -19.31 3.42 2.17
C LEU A 9 -20.69 4.08 2.21
N LYS A 10 -21.21 4.51 1.04
CA LYS A 10 -22.55 5.09 0.94
C LYS A 10 -23.64 4.06 1.21
N HIS A 11 -23.49 2.83 0.70
CA HIS A 11 -24.48 1.78 0.86
C HIS A 11 -24.76 1.45 2.33
N ILE A 12 -23.72 1.45 3.17
CA ILE A 12 -23.85 1.18 4.61
C ILE A 12 -23.92 2.45 5.47
N ASN A 13 -23.93 3.64 4.86
CA ASN A 13 -23.82 4.93 5.56
C ASN A 13 -22.67 4.96 6.59
N ALA A 14 -21.48 4.55 6.15
CA ALA A 14 -20.31 4.42 7.01
C ALA A 14 -19.86 5.78 7.56
N ALA A 15 -19.70 5.89 8.88
CA ALA A 15 -19.07 7.04 9.51
C ALA A 15 -17.52 6.98 9.46
N TYR A 16 -16.95 5.78 9.35
CA TYR A 16 -15.50 5.54 9.39
C TYR A 16 -15.05 4.61 8.29
N PHE A 17 -13.85 4.87 7.74
CA PHE A 17 -13.16 3.96 6.83
C PHE A 17 -11.75 3.67 7.36
N VAL A 18 -11.56 2.47 7.91
CA VAL A 18 -10.24 2.01 8.39
C VAL A 18 -9.48 1.36 7.24
N THR A 19 -8.25 1.80 6.98
CA THR A 19 -7.39 1.23 5.93
C THR A 19 -5.91 1.25 6.29
N LYS A 20 -5.10 0.51 5.53
CA LYS A 20 -3.63 0.52 5.65
C LYS A 20 -3.00 1.55 4.71
N GLU A 21 -1.88 2.12 5.12
CA GLU A 21 -1.03 2.94 4.25
C GLU A 21 -0.33 2.03 3.23
N SER A 22 -1.00 1.69 2.13
CA SER A 22 -0.49 0.73 1.13
C SER A 22 0.34 1.37 0.02
N GLY A 23 0.73 2.65 0.14
CA GLY A 23 1.43 3.40 -0.89
C GLY A 23 0.66 3.48 -2.23
N GLY A 24 1.33 3.97 -3.27
CA GLY A 24 0.74 4.17 -4.61
C GLY A 24 0.24 2.88 -5.26
N ALA A 25 1.05 1.81 -5.25
CA ALA A 25 0.66 0.53 -5.83
C ALA A 25 -0.57 -0.11 -5.15
N GLY A 26 -0.78 0.18 -3.86
CA GLY A 26 -1.94 -0.33 -3.12
C GLY A 26 -3.20 0.54 -3.25
N GLY A 27 -3.15 1.63 -4.02
CA GLY A 27 -4.27 2.53 -4.24
C GLY A 27 -4.76 3.21 -2.97
N PHE A 28 -3.83 3.78 -2.20
CA PHE A 28 -4.16 4.52 -0.97
C PHE A 28 -4.93 5.81 -1.27
N GLU A 29 -4.55 6.54 -2.32
CA GLU A 29 -5.20 7.79 -2.71
C GLU A 29 -6.67 7.58 -3.11
N GLU A 30 -6.99 6.50 -3.80
CA GLU A 30 -8.36 6.13 -4.15
C GLU A 30 -9.23 5.86 -2.93
N LYS A 31 -8.66 5.28 -1.86
CA LYS A 31 -9.40 5.05 -0.60
C LYS A 31 -9.66 6.36 0.12
N LYS A 32 -8.67 7.25 0.15
CA LYS A 32 -8.79 8.59 0.74
C LYS A 32 -9.85 9.42 0.04
N LYS A 33 -9.84 9.46 -1.30
CA LYS A 33 -10.87 10.16 -2.09
C LYS A 33 -12.27 9.58 -1.86
N ALA A 34 -12.39 8.25 -1.78
CA ALA A 34 -13.66 7.60 -1.49
C ALA A 34 -14.22 7.98 -0.10
N ALA A 35 -13.38 7.96 0.95
CA ALA A 35 -13.79 8.39 2.29
C ALA A 35 -14.28 9.85 2.30
N GLN A 36 -13.51 10.75 1.69
CA GLN A 36 -13.85 12.16 1.58
C GLN A 36 -15.20 12.38 0.85
N LYS A 37 -15.41 11.69 -0.27
CA LYS A 37 -16.67 11.77 -1.04
C LYS A 37 -17.86 11.12 -0.33
N ALA A 38 -17.62 10.15 0.56
CA ALA A 38 -18.64 9.52 1.38
C ALA A 38 -18.97 10.33 2.64
N GLY A 39 -18.14 11.31 3.02
CA GLY A 39 -18.24 12.00 4.30
C GLY A 39 -17.81 11.13 5.49
N ALA A 40 -17.06 10.04 5.24
CA ALA A 40 -16.55 9.14 6.25
C ALA A 40 -15.16 9.58 6.73
N GLU A 41 -14.90 9.46 8.03
CA GLU A 41 -13.59 9.72 8.60
C GLU A 41 -12.61 8.58 8.27
N LEU A 42 -11.48 8.93 7.63
CA LEU A 42 -10.48 7.95 7.23
C LEU A 42 -9.49 7.69 8.38
N ILE A 43 -9.42 6.44 8.83
CA ILE A 43 -8.44 6.00 9.84
C ILE A 43 -7.36 5.17 9.14
N VAL A 44 -6.12 5.59 9.24
CA VAL A 44 -5.00 4.96 8.54
C VAL A 44 -4.08 4.23 9.52
N ILE A 45 -3.95 2.93 9.34
CA ILE A 45 -2.95 2.11 10.03
C ILE A 45 -1.60 2.39 9.36
N ALA A 46 -0.72 3.06 10.09
CA ALA A 46 0.64 3.37 9.64
C ALA A 46 1.43 2.09 9.38
N ARG A 47 2.33 2.13 8.40
CA ARG A 47 3.29 1.03 8.22
C ARG A 47 4.22 0.95 9.43
N PRO A 48 4.50 -0.26 9.93
CA PRO A 48 5.58 -0.43 10.87
C PRO A 48 6.91 -0.03 10.20
N LYS A 49 7.92 0.27 11.01
CA LYS A 49 9.28 0.43 10.50
C LYS A 49 9.73 -0.93 9.95
N GLU A 50 10.02 -0.99 8.66
CA GLU A 50 10.53 -2.20 8.00
C GLU A 50 12.06 -2.15 7.97
N GLU A 51 12.69 -3.26 8.34
CA GLU A 51 14.11 -3.51 8.07
C GLU A 51 14.18 -4.42 6.84
N GLY A 52 14.81 -3.94 5.79
CA GLY A 52 14.84 -4.62 4.50
C GLY A 52 15.79 -3.95 3.54
N LYS A 53 16.03 -4.61 2.41
CA LYS A 53 16.88 -4.09 1.33
C LYS A 53 16.01 -3.61 0.20
N SER A 54 16.38 -2.46 -0.36
CA SER A 54 15.81 -1.98 -1.61
C SER A 54 16.00 -3.01 -2.72
N LEU A 55 15.17 -2.93 -3.76
CA LEU A 55 15.30 -3.80 -4.94
C LEU A 55 16.72 -3.75 -5.52
N GLN A 56 17.36 -2.58 -5.52
CA GLN A 56 18.72 -2.42 -6.03
C GLN A 56 19.75 -3.12 -5.16
N GLU A 57 19.64 -3.00 -3.84
CA GLU A 57 20.51 -3.72 -2.91
C GLU A 57 20.36 -5.23 -3.03
N VAL A 58 19.12 -5.73 -3.20
CA VAL A 58 18.87 -7.16 -3.43
C VAL A 58 19.47 -7.61 -4.76
N LYS A 59 19.28 -6.85 -5.85
CA LYS A 59 19.89 -7.17 -7.15
C LYS A 59 21.40 -7.28 -7.06
N LYS A 60 22.04 -6.31 -6.41
CA LYS A 60 23.50 -6.32 -6.20
C LYS A 60 23.95 -7.55 -5.41
N LEU A 61 23.23 -7.92 -4.34
CA LEU A 61 23.54 -9.13 -3.58
C LEU A 61 23.38 -10.40 -4.41
N MET A 62 22.38 -10.46 -5.29
CA MET A 62 22.18 -11.59 -6.19
C MET A 62 23.33 -11.69 -7.21
N GLU A 63 23.76 -10.57 -7.79
CA GLU A 63 24.93 -10.53 -8.70
C GLU A 63 26.21 -10.98 -7.99
N GLU A 64 26.48 -10.47 -6.79
CA GLU A 64 27.63 -10.87 -5.97
C GLU A 64 27.57 -12.35 -5.58
N PHE A 65 26.38 -12.88 -5.29
CA PHE A 65 26.18 -14.29 -4.97
C PHE A 65 26.47 -15.19 -6.18
N LEU A 66 25.92 -14.86 -7.34
CA LEU A 66 26.14 -15.63 -8.58
C LEU A 66 27.60 -15.62 -9.02
N ALA A 67 28.29 -14.48 -8.87
CA ALA A 67 29.71 -14.37 -9.17
C ALA A 67 30.59 -15.20 -8.21
N LYS A 68 30.19 -15.36 -6.94
CA LYS A 68 30.92 -16.21 -5.98
C LYS A 68 30.74 -17.70 -6.23
N GLU A 69 29.58 -18.11 -6.74
CA GLU A 69 29.25 -19.51 -7.05
C GLU A 69 29.74 -19.95 -8.44
N ASN A 70 30.49 -19.11 -9.18
CA ASN A 70 30.92 -19.36 -10.57
C ASN A 70 29.73 -19.70 -11.51
N LEU A 71 28.54 -19.17 -11.21
CA LEU A 71 27.32 -19.38 -12.02
C LEU A 71 27.21 -18.35 -13.17
N LEU A 72 28.21 -17.48 -13.31
CA LEU A 72 28.40 -16.50 -14.39
C LEU A 72 29.87 -16.47 -14.82
#